data_AF-A0A1G6YN73-F1
#
_entry.id   AF-A0A1G6YN73-F1
#
_cell.length_a   1.000
_cell.length_b   1.000
_cell.length_c   1.000
_cell.angle_alpha   90.00
_cell.angle_beta   90.00
_cell.angle_gamma   90.00
#
_symmetry.space_group_name_H-M   'P 1'
#
loop_
_entity.id
_entity.type
_entity.pdbx_description
1 polymer ?
#
loop_
_entity_poly.entity_id
_entity_poly.type
_entity_poly.pdbx_seq_one_letter_code
_entity_poly.pdbx_strand_id
1 'polypeptide(L)'
;MASLSRRRASQTLDIWPGFVDVLATLLIIVIFVLMVFVLSQFFMGQALSGREAALARLRDTVTEYEDLLAIERQANADLRADVEQLSGDLQAANARWEDLLGDARAGEAAQAELSDVLGLVARQKEDIAALETDRRTLAERLRAALGEVSEKDEELAARAERLARLEAANESLSADLEEAYATIEADRETVEARLADLARLEAQVAAMRDARDALRADLEAANQTIQADKETIEVKLAQLARLRQDLEALTALRDELEERISTMDRQLADTEGALEDQKSISEQARAQAALLNARLKEVRAELARLGDLLEAKEAENEDQRVQIANLGERLNAALATKVQELQRYRSEFFGRLRAVLGDREGIRVEGDRFVFQSEVLFDVGEATLGPAGRADLADLADTLMSVSREFPPEIDWILRVDGHTDKRPINTFRFANNWELSAARAISVVRFLIDKGVPPERLAAAGFGEYRPVAEGDTEDAYARNRRIELKLDQR
;
A
#
# COMPACT_ATOMS: atom_id res chain seq x y z
N MET A 1 171.33 -92.38 -177.77
CA MET A 1 171.70 -91.48 -178.88
C MET A 1 173.01 -90.75 -178.50
N ALA A 2 173.65 -89.99 -179.42
CA ALA A 2 174.88 -89.16 -179.25
C ALA A 2 176.28 -89.86 -179.42
N SER A 3 177.40 -89.11 -179.46
CA SER A 3 178.66 -89.48 -180.17
C SER A 3 179.92 -88.60 -179.87
N LEU A 4 181.10 -89.04 -180.35
CA LEU A 4 182.39 -88.30 -180.62
C LEU A 4 183.41 -88.03 -179.48
N SER A 5 184.72 -87.99 -179.85
CA SER A 5 185.89 -87.47 -179.09
C SER A 5 187.21 -87.51 -179.94
N ARG A 6 188.25 -86.69 -179.65
CA ARG A 6 189.63 -86.77 -180.27
C ARG A 6 190.73 -85.73 -179.83
N ARG A 7 191.99 -86.22 -179.62
CA ARG A 7 193.39 -85.66 -179.87
C ARG A 7 193.87 -84.26 -179.36
N ARG A 8 195.17 -83.83 -179.36
CA ARG A 8 196.55 -84.43 -179.10
C ARG A 8 197.71 -83.37 -179.20
N ALA A 9 198.57 -83.25 -178.16
CA ALA A 9 200.06 -83.02 -178.02
C ALA A 9 200.97 -82.46 -179.17
N SER A 10 202.26 -82.03 -179.07
CA SER A 10 203.26 -81.62 -178.02
C SER A 10 204.71 -81.39 -178.60
N GLN A 11 205.64 -80.81 -177.80
CA GLN A 11 207.13 -81.03 -177.73
C GLN A 11 208.17 -80.21 -178.58
N THR A 12 209.43 -80.18 -178.09
CA THR A 12 210.75 -79.88 -178.76
C THR A 12 211.03 -78.48 -179.34
N LEU A 13 212.27 -77.97 -179.53
CA LEU A 13 213.64 -77.97 -178.90
C LEU A 13 214.46 -76.84 -179.64
N ASP A 14 215.78 -76.57 -179.62
CA ASP A 14 217.06 -77.15 -179.12
C ASP A 14 218.19 -76.06 -179.11
N ILE A 15 219.46 -76.43 -178.79
CA ILE A 15 220.75 -75.83 -179.27
C ILE A 15 221.15 -74.41 -178.74
N TRP A 16 222.42 -74.04 -178.44
CA TRP A 16 223.67 -74.81 -178.20
C TRP A 16 224.83 -74.04 -177.47
N PRO A 17 225.40 -72.89 -177.94
CA PRO A 17 226.85 -72.62 -177.77
C PRO A 17 227.27 -71.40 -176.90
N GLY A 18 228.60 -71.27 -176.64
CA GLY A 18 229.28 -70.18 -175.92
C GLY A 18 229.93 -69.09 -176.84
N PHE A 19 231.06 -68.44 -176.50
CA PHE A 19 232.03 -68.67 -175.41
C PHE A 19 232.93 -67.42 -175.13
N VAL A 20 233.07 -67.00 -173.86
CA VAL A 20 233.90 -65.87 -173.28
C VAL A 20 234.11 -66.12 -171.77
N ASP A 21 233.13 -66.78 -171.15
CA ASP A 21 233.27 -67.89 -170.18
C ASP A 21 233.82 -67.67 -168.76
N VAL A 22 234.74 -66.72 -168.51
CA VAL A 22 235.36 -66.58 -167.16
C VAL A 22 235.10 -65.23 -166.49
N LEU A 23 235.24 -64.10 -167.22
CA LEU A 23 235.11 -62.78 -166.60
C LEU A 23 233.65 -62.39 -166.28
N ALA A 24 232.70 -62.81 -167.13
CA ALA A 24 231.29 -62.45 -166.99
C ALA A 24 230.56 -63.25 -165.90
N THR A 25 230.94 -64.50 -165.71
CA THR A 25 230.37 -65.45 -164.75
C THR A 25 230.53 -64.96 -163.32
N LEU A 26 231.68 -64.36 -163.00
CA LEU A 26 231.97 -63.76 -161.70
C LEU A 26 231.10 -62.52 -161.43
N LEU A 27 230.86 -61.68 -162.45
CA LEU A 27 229.94 -60.54 -162.36
C LEU A 27 228.50 -60.98 -162.08
N ILE A 28 228.02 -62.01 -162.77
CA ILE A 28 226.66 -62.55 -162.62
C ILE A 28 226.45 -63.15 -161.22
N ILE A 29 227.44 -63.85 -160.66
CA ILE A 29 227.37 -64.39 -159.29
C ILE A 29 227.21 -63.26 -158.26
N VAL A 30 227.99 -62.18 -158.37
CA VAL A 30 227.88 -61.02 -157.47
C VAL A 30 226.50 -60.35 -157.57
N ILE A 31 225.99 -60.14 -158.80
CA ILE A 31 224.66 -59.55 -159.02
C ILE A 31 223.54 -60.47 -158.47
N PHE A 32 223.65 -61.78 -158.65
CA PHE A 32 222.66 -62.74 -158.17
C PHE A 32 222.58 -62.78 -156.63
N VAL A 33 223.72 -62.83 -155.95
CA VAL A 33 223.75 -62.79 -154.47
C VAL A 33 223.15 -61.49 -153.94
N LEU A 34 223.43 -60.35 -154.59
CA LEU A 34 222.89 -59.05 -154.20
C LEU A 34 221.36 -58.98 -154.43
N MET A 35 220.85 -59.54 -155.53
CA MET A 35 219.41 -59.60 -155.81
C MET A 35 218.64 -60.50 -154.83
N VAL A 36 219.21 -61.65 -154.46
CA VAL A 36 218.63 -62.54 -153.43
C VAL A 36 218.58 -61.85 -152.06
N PHE A 37 219.62 -61.07 -151.72
CA PHE A 37 219.63 -60.30 -150.47
C PHE A 37 218.52 -59.23 -150.43
N VAL A 38 218.30 -58.49 -151.53
CA VAL A 38 217.24 -57.48 -151.63
C VAL A 38 215.84 -58.11 -151.50
N LEU A 39 215.60 -59.27 -152.11
CA LEU A 39 214.34 -60.01 -151.95
C LEU A 39 214.09 -60.45 -150.50
N SER A 40 215.14 -60.88 -149.79
CA SER A 40 215.03 -61.25 -148.37
C SER A 40 214.77 -60.05 -147.46
N GLN A 41 215.36 -58.88 -147.76
CA GLN A 41 215.10 -57.62 -147.05
C GLN A 41 213.63 -57.17 -147.22
N PHE A 42 213.09 -57.27 -148.44
CA PHE A 42 211.70 -56.88 -148.74
C PHE A 42 210.67 -57.67 -147.92
N PHE A 43 210.82 -58.99 -147.83
CA PHE A 43 209.92 -59.84 -147.04
C PHE A 43 209.98 -59.56 -145.53
N MET A 44 211.17 -59.21 -145.00
CA MET A 44 211.31 -58.87 -143.58
C MET A 44 210.54 -57.58 -143.23
N GLY A 45 210.46 -56.62 -144.16
CA GLY A 45 209.68 -55.39 -143.98
C GLY A 45 208.17 -55.62 -143.85
N GLN A 46 207.61 -56.57 -144.59
CA GLN A 46 206.16 -56.87 -144.52
C GLN A 46 205.76 -57.66 -143.25
N ALA A 47 206.69 -58.39 -142.63
CA ALA A 47 206.41 -59.22 -141.46
C ALA A 47 206.12 -58.43 -140.16
N LEU A 48 206.59 -57.19 -140.05
CA LEU A 48 206.44 -56.36 -138.84
C LEU A 48 205.15 -55.52 -138.83
N SER A 49 204.86 -54.82 -139.93
CA SER A 49 203.72 -53.86 -140.00
C SER A 49 202.36 -54.50 -139.71
N GLY A 50 202.15 -55.77 -140.10
CA GLY A 50 200.89 -56.47 -139.87
C GLY A 50 200.53 -56.75 -138.41
N ARG A 51 201.49 -56.65 -137.46
CA ARG A 51 201.27 -57.05 -136.06
C ARG A 51 200.85 -55.89 -135.14
N GLU A 52 201.28 -54.67 -135.45
CA GLU A 52 201.03 -53.50 -134.59
C GLU A 52 199.58 -53.00 -134.71
N ALA A 53 198.98 -53.09 -135.90
CA ALA A 53 197.58 -52.71 -136.15
C ALA A 53 196.54 -53.56 -135.38
N ALA A 54 196.90 -54.78 -134.98
CA ALA A 54 195.99 -55.70 -134.28
C ALA A 54 195.83 -55.37 -132.79
N LEU A 55 196.86 -54.80 -132.14
CA LEU A 55 196.86 -54.55 -130.70
C LEU A 55 196.10 -53.27 -130.30
N ALA A 56 195.95 -52.30 -131.20
CA ALA A 56 195.18 -51.08 -130.94
C ALA A 56 193.68 -51.40 -130.72
N ARG A 57 193.04 -52.07 -131.69
CA ARG A 57 191.60 -52.38 -131.66
C ARG A 57 191.15 -53.20 -130.43
N LEU A 58 192.04 -54.02 -129.89
CA LEU A 58 191.75 -54.84 -128.71
C LEU A 58 191.78 -54.02 -127.40
N ARG A 59 192.40 -52.84 -127.39
CA ARG A 59 192.36 -51.90 -126.24
C ARG A 59 191.08 -51.06 -126.26
N ASP A 60 190.68 -50.58 -127.44
CA ASP A 60 189.47 -49.79 -127.61
C ASP A 60 188.23 -50.57 -127.13
N THR A 61 188.09 -51.82 -127.58
CA THR A 61 186.95 -52.70 -127.24
C THR A 61 186.88 -53.14 -125.78
N VAL A 62 187.99 -53.16 -125.02
CA VAL A 62 187.94 -53.43 -123.58
C VAL A 62 187.35 -52.23 -122.83
N THR A 63 187.71 -51.01 -123.25
CA THR A 63 187.24 -49.77 -122.63
C THR A 63 185.72 -49.60 -122.81
N GLU A 64 185.21 -49.90 -124.02
CA GLU A 64 183.78 -49.87 -124.35
C GLU A 64 182.92 -50.78 -123.44
N TYR A 65 183.44 -51.95 -123.04
CA TYR A 65 182.75 -52.86 -122.13
C TYR A 65 182.79 -52.41 -120.65
N GLU A 66 183.80 -51.66 -120.22
CA GLU A 66 183.85 -51.10 -118.86
C GLU A 66 182.80 -49.98 -118.67
N ASP A 67 182.67 -49.08 -119.66
CA ASP A 67 181.63 -48.03 -119.66
C ASP A 67 180.20 -48.62 -119.66
N LEU A 68 179.94 -49.64 -120.50
CA LEU A 68 178.64 -50.32 -120.53
C LEU A 68 178.29 -50.98 -119.18
N LEU A 69 179.27 -51.60 -118.50
CA LEU A 69 179.05 -52.22 -117.20
C LEU A 69 178.88 -51.19 -116.07
N ALA A 70 179.47 -50.00 -116.19
CA ALA A 70 179.21 -48.88 -115.29
C ALA A 70 177.76 -48.37 -115.43
N ILE A 71 177.28 -48.20 -116.66
CA ILE A 71 175.90 -47.77 -116.96
C ILE A 71 174.88 -48.80 -116.48
N GLU A 72 175.12 -50.10 -116.69
CA GLU A 72 174.21 -51.17 -116.20
C GLU A 72 174.12 -51.15 -114.67
N ARG A 73 175.24 -51.03 -113.97
CA ARG A 73 175.26 -50.93 -112.50
C ARG A 73 174.61 -49.65 -111.96
N GLN A 74 174.78 -48.52 -112.65
CA GLN A 74 174.10 -47.26 -112.32
C GLN A 74 172.59 -47.46 -112.39
N ALA A 75 172.06 -47.95 -113.51
CA ALA A 75 170.64 -48.22 -113.68
C ALA A 75 170.10 -49.26 -112.67
N ASN A 76 170.88 -50.29 -112.32
CA ASN A 76 170.50 -51.29 -111.31
C ASN A 76 170.51 -50.74 -109.87
N ALA A 77 171.25 -49.65 -109.61
CA ALA A 77 171.21 -48.92 -108.34
C ALA A 77 170.03 -47.94 -108.30
N ASP A 78 169.83 -47.18 -109.38
CA ASP A 78 168.71 -46.24 -109.53
C ASP A 78 167.37 -46.98 -109.41
N LEU A 79 167.20 -48.13 -110.08
CA LEU A 79 165.97 -48.95 -110.00
C LEU A 79 165.72 -49.52 -108.59
N ARG A 80 166.75 -49.68 -107.76
CA ARG A 80 166.59 -50.07 -106.34
C ARG A 80 166.16 -48.90 -105.48
N ALA A 81 166.70 -47.71 -105.73
CA ALA A 81 166.24 -46.48 -105.09
C ALA A 81 164.77 -46.18 -105.46
N ASP A 82 164.38 -46.38 -106.73
CA ASP A 82 162.99 -46.28 -107.18
C ASP A 82 162.08 -47.27 -106.44
N VAL A 83 162.49 -48.53 -106.27
CA VAL A 83 161.71 -49.55 -105.54
C VAL A 83 161.63 -49.25 -104.04
N GLU A 84 162.71 -48.76 -103.43
CA GLU A 84 162.73 -48.35 -102.02
C GLU A 84 161.85 -47.11 -101.79
N GLN A 85 161.91 -46.13 -102.69
CA GLN A 85 161.02 -44.96 -102.68
C GLN A 85 159.57 -45.35 -102.92
N LEU A 86 159.26 -46.18 -103.93
CA LEU A 86 157.89 -46.67 -104.19
C LEU A 86 157.34 -47.47 -103.02
N SER A 87 158.17 -48.25 -102.31
CA SER A 87 157.77 -48.92 -101.08
C SER A 87 157.50 -47.93 -99.95
N GLY A 88 158.29 -46.87 -99.82
CA GLY A 88 158.07 -45.78 -98.87
C GLY A 88 156.80 -44.98 -99.16
N ASP A 89 156.58 -44.61 -100.43
CA ASP A 89 155.39 -43.91 -100.92
C ASP A 89 154.12 -44.77 -100.75
N LEU A 90 154.20 -46.09 -100.97
CA LEU A 90 153.10 -47.02 -100.71
C LEU A 90 152.77 -47.13 -99.21
N GLN A 91 153.79 -47.21 -98.35
CA GLN A 91 153.61 -47.20 -96.89
C GLN A 91 153.02 -45.87 -96.40
N ALA A 92 153.51 -44.74 -96.92
CA ALA A 92 152.98 -43.41 -96.62
C ALA A 92 151.55 -43.22 -97.15
N ALA A 93 151.19 -43.82 -98.28
CA ALA A 93 149.83 -43.83 -98.80
C ALA A 93 148.89 -44.68 -97.93
N ASN A 94 149.31 -45.88 -97.52
CA ASN A 94 148.54 -46.73 -96.60
C ASN A 94 148.33 -46.03 -95.24
N ALA A 95 149.37 -45.42 -94.66
CA ALA A 95 149.24 -44.67 -93.42
C ALA A 95 148.20 -43.53 -93.52
N ARG A 96 148.19 -42.78 -94.63
CA ARG A 96 147.15 -41.77 -94.90
C ARG A 96 145.75 -42.37 -95.07
N TRP A 97 145.62 -43.55 -95.66
CA TRP A 97 144.33 -44.24 -95.76
C TRP A 97 143.82 -44.73 -94.40
N GLU A 98 144.71 -45.21 -93.51
CA GLU A 98 144.36 -45.59 -92.14
C GLU A 98 143.96 -44.36 -91.29
N ASP A 99 144.67 -43.24 -91.45
CA ASP A 99 144.38 -41.95 -90.82
C ASP A 99 142.99 -41.40 -91.25
N LEU A 100 142.73 -41.35 -92.56
CA LEU A 100 141.43 -40.97 -93.12
C LEU A 100 140.28 -41.91 -92.71
N LEU A 101 140.56 -43.20 -92.52
CA LEU A 101 139.59 -44.16 -91.95
C LEU A 101 139.35 -43.94 -90.45
N GLY A 102 140.32 -43.39 -89.73
CA GLY A 102 140.16 -42.91 -88.35
C GLY A 102 139.25 -41.69 -88.29
N ASP A 103 139.56 -40.65 -89.06
CA ASP A 103 138.77 -39.42 -89.16
C ASP A 103 137.32 -39.68 -89.61
N ALA A 104 137.11 -40.55 -90.60
CA ALA A 104 135.77 -40.91 -91.05
C ALA A 104 134.92 -41.54 -89.93
N ARG A 105 135.51 -42.46 -89.15
CA ARG A 105 134.84 -43.09 -87.98
C ARG A 105 134.61 -42.11 -86.84
N ALA A 106 135.52 -41.16 -86.62
CA ALA A 106 135.32 -40.08 -85.65
C ALA A 106 134.17 -39.16 -86.08
N GLY A 107 134.05 -38.87 -87.38
CA GLY A 107 132.92 -38.14 -87.96
C GLY A 107 131.59 -38.88 -87.80
N GLU A 108 131.54 -40.18 -88.08
CA GLU A 108 130.35 -41.02 -87.85
C GLU A 108 129.95 -41.05 -86.36
N ALA A 109 130.92 -41.16 -85.45
CA ALA A 109 130.67 -41.12 -84.01
C ALA A 109 130.13 -39.77 -83.54
N ALA A 110 130.73 -38.65 -83.98
CA ALA A 110 130.25 -37.30 -83.66
C ALA A 110 128.86 -37.02 -84.26
N GLN A 111 128.55 -37.59 -85.43
CA GLN A 111 127.22 -37.50 -86.03
C GLN A 111 126.18 -38.34 -85.26
N ALA A 112 126.57 -39.48 -84.68
CA ALA A 112 125.73 -40.25 -83.77
C ALA A 112 125.48 -39.51 -82.45
N GLU A 113 126.50 -38.94 -81.81
CA GLU A 113 126.34 -38.11 -80.61
C GLU A 113 125.45 -36.89 -80.88
N LEU A 114 125.61 -36.22 -82.02
CA LEU A 114 124.74 -35.11 -82.41
C LEU A 114 123.29 -35.58 -82.63
N SER A 115 123.07 -36.76 -83.20
CA SER A 115 121.74 -37.36 -83.35
C SER A 115 121.08 -37.65 -82.00
N ASP A 116 121.82 -38.19 -81.04
CA ASP A 116 121.33 -38.47 -79.69
C ASP A 116 121.05 -37.18 -78.90
N VAL A 117 121.91 -36.16 -79.02
CA VAL A 117 121.67 -34.82 -78.43
C VAL A 117 120.44 -34.16 -79.06
N LEU A 118 120.25 -34.25 -80.37
CA LEU A 118 119.04 -33.75 -81.05
C LEU A 118 117.78 -34.52 -80.61
N GLY A 119 117.88 -35.83 -80.42
CA GLY A 119 116.80 -36.66 -79.86
C GLY A 119 116.45 -36.29 -78.41
N LEU A 120 117.45 -35.99 -77.58
CA LEU A 120 117.26 -35.50 -76.21
C LEU A 120 116.63 -34.10 -76.19
N VAL A 121 117.08 -33.19 -77.06
CA VAL A 121 116.49 -31.85 -77.21
C VAL A 121 115.06 -31.91 -77.77
N ALA A 122 114.73 -32.90 -78.61
CA ALA A 122 113.36 -33.14 -79.05
C ALA A 122 112.46 -33.56 -77.87
N ARG A 123 112.87 -34.57 -77.09
CA ARG A 123 112.14 -34.99 -75.88
C ARG A 123 111.97 -33.86 -74.88
N GLN A 124 113.02 -33.08 -74.61
CA GLN A 124 112.94 -31.91 -73.73
C GLN A 124 111.94 -30.85 -74.22
N LYS A 125 111.76 -30.68 -75.54
CA LYS A 125 110.72 -29.78 -76.09
C LYS A 125 109.32 -30.35 -75.89
N GLU A 126 109.14 -31.66 -75.99
CA GLU A 126 107.88 -32.34 -75.69
C GLU A 126 107.54 -32.24 -74.19
N ASP A 127 108.52 -32.50 -73.31
CA ASP A 127 108.40 -32.32 -71.85
C ASP A 127 108.03 -30.88 -71.47
N ILE A 128 108.69 -29.89 -72.07
CA ILE A 128 108.39 -28.46 -71.84
C ILE A 128 106.98 -28.11 -72.35
N ALA A 129 106.54 -28.64 -73.49
CA ALA A 129 105.19 -28.42 -74.00
C ALA A 129 104.11 -29.07 -73.13
N ALA A 130 104.39 -30.25 -72.56
CA ALA A 130 103.54 -30.91 -71.56
C ALA A 130 103.45 -30.08 -70.28
N LEU A 131 104.59 -29.66 -69.70
CA LEU A 131 104.65 -28.82 -68.50
C LEU A 131 103.99 -27.45 -68.71
N GLU A 132 104.09 -26.85 -69.90
CA GLU A 132 103.33 -25.64 -70.24
C GLU A 132 101.82 -25.88 -70.26
N THR A 133 101.38 -27.05 -70.74
CA THR A 133 99.97 -27.42 -70.78
C THR A 133 99.43 -27.67 -69.36
N ASP A 134 100.14 -28.46 -68.55
CA ASP A 134 99.82 -28.68 -67.14
C ASP A 134 99.77 -27.36 -66.36
N ARG A 135 100.71 -26.44 -66.60
CA ARG A 135 100.72 -25.10 -65.97
C ARG A 135 99.50 -24.26 -66.37
N ARG A 136 99.02 -24.36 -67.62
CA ARG A 136 97.79 -23.69 -68.07
C ARG A 136 96.57 -24.28 -67.37
N THR A 137 96.42 -25.61 -67.39
CA THR A 137 95.31 -26.31 -66.73
C THR A 137 95.31 -26.11 -65.20
N LEU A 138 96.49 -26.04 -64.56
CA LEU A 138 96.60 -25.74 -63.14
C LEU A 138 96.25 -24.28 -62.82
N ALA A 139 96.62 -23.33 -63.68
CA ALA A 139 96.20 -21.93 -63.55
C ALA A 139 94.69 -21.74 -63.78
N GLU A 140 94.08 -22.53 -64.67
CA GLU A 140 92.62 -22.56 -64.88
C GLU A 140 91.89 -23.17 -63.66
N ARG A 141 92.36 -24.30 -63.14
CA ARG A 141 91.85 -24.90 -61.89
C ARG A 141 91.99 -23.96 -60.70
N LEU A 142 93.11 -23.23 -60.59
CA LEU A 142 93.31 -22.25 -59.53
C LEU A 142 92.35 -21.05 -59.65
N ARG A 143 92.08 -20.55 -60.87
CA ARG A 143 91.07 -19.51 -61.10
C ARG A 143 89.67 -20.00 -60.75
N ALA A 144 89.30 -21.22 -61.14
CA ALA A 144 88.01 -21.81 -60.79
C ALA A 144 87.85 -21.96 -59.26
N ALA A 145 88.88 -22.48 -58.57
CA ALA A 145 88.87 -22.61 -57.12
C ALA A 145 88.82 -21.25 -56.39
N LEU A 146 89.50 -20.22 -56.91
CA LEU A 146 89.41 -18.85 -56.37
C LEU A 146 88.02 -18.23 -56.60
N GLY A 147 87.38 -18.53 -57.74
CA GLY A 147 85.97 -18.17 -58.00
C GLY A 147 85.03 -18.84 -57.00
N GLU A 148 85.13 -20.16 -56.84
CA GLU A 148 84.36 -20.92 -55.84
C GLU A 148 84.56 -20.43 -54.41
N VAL A 149 85.76 -19.94 -54.05
CA VAL A 149 86.01 -19.34 -52.73
C VAL A 149 85.34 -17.97 -52.63
N SER A 150 85.45 -17.11 -53.65
CA SER A 150 84.79 -15.81 -53.68
C SER A 150 83.26 -15.92 -53.58
N GLU A 151 82.65 -16.87 -54.30
CA GLU A 151 81.21 -17.15 -54.22
C GLU A 151 80.80 -17.64 -52.82
N LYS A 152 81.64 -18.47 -52.17
CA LYS A 152 81.40 -18.94 -50.80
C LYS A 152 81.60 -17.85 -49.76
N ASP A 153 82.54 -16.93 -49.96
CA ASP A 153 82.75 -15.77 -49.08
C ASP A 153 81.58 -14.77 -49.20
N GLU A 154 81.04 -14.54 -50.41
CA GLU A 154 79.82 -13.76 -50.61
C GLU A 154 78.59 -14.44 -49.98
N GLU A 155 78.43 -15.77 -50.13
CA GLU A 155 77.40 -16.54 -49.42
C GLU A 155 77.55 -16.44 -47.90
N LEU A 156 78.76 -16.54 -47.36
CA LEU A 156 79.03 -16.44 -45.93
C LEU A 156 78.74 -15.03 -45.40
N ALA A 157 79.07 -13.98 -46.14
CA ALA A 157 78.71 -12.60 -45.80
C ALA A 157 77.18 -12.42 -45.76
N ALA A 158 76.45 -12.90 -46.77
CA ALA A 158 74.99 -12.83 -46.81
C ALA A 158 74.33 -13.66 -45.70
N ARG A 159 74.89 -14.82 -45.34
CA ARG A 159 74.46 -15.65 -44.20
C ARG A 159 74.72 -14.95 -42.86
N ALA A 160 75.87 -14.28 -42.70
CA ALA A 160 76.21 -13.52 -41.50
C ALA A 160 75.30 -12.29 -41.31
N GLU A 161 75.01 -11.55 -42.39
CA GLU A 161 74.06 -10.44 -42.33
C GLU A 161 72.64 -10.93 -41.97
N ARG A 162 72.21 -12.06 -42.55
CA ARG A 162 70.93 -12.68 -42.19
C ARG A 162 70.89 -13.14 -40.73
N LEU A 163 72.00 -13.65 -40.19
CA LEU A 163 72.10 -14.05 -38.79
C LEU A 163 71.97 -12.83 -37.88
N ALA A 164 72.74 -11.76 -38.11
CA ALA A 164 72.66 -10.52 -37.32
C ALA A 164 71.25 -9.89 -37.34
N ARG A 165 70.56 -9.92 -38.50
CA ARG A 165 69.15 -9.48 -38.61
C ARG A 165 68.19 -10.37 -37.79
N LEU A 166 68.44 -11.68 -37.69
CA LEU A 166 67.64 -12.60 -36.88
C LEU A 166 67.93 -12.46 -35.39
N GLU A 167 69.19 -12.23 -35.01
CA GLU A 167 69.60 -11.97 -33.62
C GLU A 167 68.95 -10.68 -33.09
N ALA A 168 69.03 -9.58 -33.84
CA ALA A 168 68.36 -8.32 -33.48
C ALA A 168 66.82 -8.44 -33.43
N ALA A 169 66.22 -9.22 -34.33
CA ALA A 169 64.78 -9.49 -34.30
C ALA A 169 64.37 -10.34 -33.08
N ASN A 170 65.22 -11.28 -32.65
CA ASN A 170 64.99 -12.12 -31.48
C ASN A 170 65.22 -11.34 -30.17
N GLU A 171 66.17 -10.41 -30.14
CA GLU A 171 66.37 -9.47 -29.03
C GLU A 171 65.16 -8.52 -28.87
N SER A 172 64.67 -7.94 -29.97
CA SER A 172 63.42 -7.16 -29.98
C SER A 172 62.23 -7.97 -29.47
N LEU A 173 62.03 -9.19 -30.00
CA LEU A 173 60.91 -10.05 -29.59
C LEU A 173 61.01 -10.49 -28.12
N SER A 174 62.23 -10.61 -27.57
CA SER A 174 62.44 -10.87 -26.15
C SER A 174 62.04 -9.67 -25.28
N ALA A 175 62.38 -8.45 -25.71
CA ALA A 175 61.98 -7.23 -25.02
C ALA A 175 60.45 -7.00 -25.10
N ASP A 176 59.84 -7.17 -26.28
CA ASP A 176 58.39 -7.12 -26.48
C ASP A 176 57.65 -8.12 -25.56
N LEU A 177 58.24 -9.31 -25.37
CA LEU A 177 57.70 -10.37 -24.52
C LEU A 177 57.85 -10.05 -23.02
N GLU A 178 58.97 -9.45 -22.59
CA GLU A 178 59.16 -8.98 -21.21
C GLU A 178 58.20 -7.83 -20.86
N GLU A 179 57.99 -6.86 -21.77
CA GLU A 179 56.99 -5.80 -21.59
C GLU A 179 55.56 -6.35 -21.53
N ALA A 180 55.24 -7.35 -22.38
CA ALA A 180 53.95 -8.03 -22.34
C ALA A 180 53.72 -8.78 -21.01
N TYR A 181 54.73 -9.49 -20.48
CA TYR A 181 54.61 -10.15 -19.17
C TYR A 181 54.48 -9.15 -18.02
N ALA A 182 55.24 -8.05 -18.03
CA ALA A 182 55.11 -7.00 -17.02
C ALA A 182 53.72 -6.35 -17.03
N THR A 183 53.16 -6.13 -18.23
CA THR A 183 51.79 -5.61 -18.40
C THR A 183 50.75 -6.60 -17.88
N ILE A 184 50.87 -7.88 -18.20
CA ILE A 184 49.94 -8.93 -17.76
C ILE A 184 49.93 -9.07 -16.23
N GLU A 185 51.07 -9.01 -15.56
CA GLU A 185 51.11 -9.12 -14.09
C GLU A 185 50.54 -7.84 -13.41
N ALA A 186 50.76 -6.65 -13.98
CA ALA A 186 50.15 -5.41 -13.49
C ALA A 186 48.62 -5.36 -13.69
N ASP A 187 48.12 -5.85 -14.83
CA ASP A 187 46.68 -6.06 -15.06
C ASP A 187 46.11 -7.10 -14.09
N ARG A 188 46.87 -8.17 -13.79
CA ARG A 188 46.49 -9.19 -12.83
C ARG A 188 46.40 -8.65 -11.40
N GLU A 189 47.39 -7.91 -10.92
CA GLU A 189 47.33 -7.23 -9.61
C GLU A 189 46.09 -6.30 -9.54
N THR A 190 45.81 -5.57 -10.63
CA THR A 190 44.63 -4.71 -10.75
C THR A 190 43.31 -5.50 -10.69
N VAL A 191 43.26 -6.70 -11.28
CA VAL A 191 42.09 -7.60 -11.21
C VAL A 191 41.94 -8.23 -9.82
N GLU A 192 43.02 -8.70 -9.20
CA GLU A 192 43.00 -9.26 -7.85
C GLU A 192 42.55 -8.21 -6.81
N ALA A 193 43.01 -6.96 -6.93
CA ALA A 193 42.53 -5.84 -6.12
C ALA A 193 41.03 -5.56 -6.32
N ARG A 194 40.55 -5.52 -7.57
CA ARG A 194 39.12 -5.32 -7.88
C ARG A 194 38.24 -6.47 -7.37
N LEU A 195 38.73 -7.71 -7.35
CA LEU A 195 38.02 -8.85 -6.77
C LEU A 195 37.92 -8.74 -5.24
N ALA A 196 38.96 -8.25 -4.57
CA ALA A 196 38.92 -7.98 -3.12
C ALA A 196 37.90 -6.87 -2.77
N ASP A 197 37.86 -5.78 -3.54
CA ASP A 197 36.83 -4.74 -3.38
C ASP A 197 35.42 -5.24 -3.70
N LEU A 198 35.25 -6.11 -4.72
CA LEU A 198 33.97 -6.73 -5.02
C LEU A 198 33.46 -7.58 -3.85
N ALA A 199 34.29 -8.48 -3.31
CA ALA A 199 33.95 -9.32 -2.17
C ALA A 199 33.60 -8.49 -0.91
N ARG A 200 34.29 -7.37 -0.71
CA ARG A 200 33.98 -6.40 0.35
C ARG A 200 32.61 -5.74 0.15
N LEU A 201 32.28 -5.34 -1.07
CA LEU A 201 30.97 -4.76 -1.42
C LEU A 201 29.85 -5.79 -1.28
N GLU A 202 30.06 -7.04 -1.67
CA GLU A 202 29.10 -8.14 -1.48
C GLU A 202 28.83 -8.39 0.01
N ALA A 203 29.86 -8.41 0.85
CA ALA A 203 29.71 -8.52 2.31
C ALA A 203 28.96 -7.32 2.92
N GLN A 204 29.20 -6.09 2.44
CA GLN A 204 28.43 -4.91 2.86
C GLN A 204 26.96 -4.99 2.42
N VAL A 205 26.68 -5.49 1.20
CA VAL A 205 25.32 -5.69 0.70
C VAL A 205 24.59 -6.81 1.46
N ALA A 206 25.29 -7.87 1.89
CA ALA A 206 24.72 -8.87 2.79
C ALA A 206 24.33 -8.26 4.14
N ALA A 207 25.27 -7.58 4.83
CA ALA A 207 25.00 -6.94 6.11
C ALA A 207 23.87 -5.89 6.05
N MET A 208 23.74 -5.15 4.93
CA MET A 208 22.62 -4.22 4.72
C MET A 208 21.27 -4.92 4.49
N ARG A 209 21.24 -6.14 3.93
CA ARG A 209 20.01 -6.95 3.83
C ARG A 209 19.60 -7.47 5.20
N ASP A 210 20.55 -7.99 5.97
CA ASP A 210 20.29 -8.51 7.31
C ASP A 210 19.78 -7.41 8.25
N ALA A 211 20.40 -6.22 8.21
CA ALA A 211 19.97 -5.05 8.98
C ALA A 211 18.57 -4.54 8.56
N ARG A 212 18.25 -4.56 7.26
CA ARG A 212 16.92 -4.23 6.74
C ARG A 212 15.86 -5.22 7.24
N ASP A 213 16.18 -6.51 7.24
CA ASP A 213 15.23 -7.56 7.61
C ASP A 213 15.00 -7.62 9.13
N ALA A 214 16.02 -7.30 9.93
CA ALA A 214 15.87 -7.02 11.37
C ALA A 214 14.96 -5.80 11.62
N LEU A 215 15.24 -4.65 10.99
CA LEU A 215 14.40 -3.44 11.10
C LEU A 215 12.95 -3.69 10.66
N ARG A 216 12.74 -4.59 9.70
CA ARG A 216 11.41 -5.01 9.27
C ARG A 216 10.70 -5.84 10.35
N ALA A 217 11.39 -6.79 10.98
CA ALA A 217 10.83 -7.57 12.08
C ALA A 217 10.48 -6.68 13.28
N ASP A 218 11.35 -5.73 13.63
CA ASP A 218 11.09 -4.72 14.68
C ASP A 218 9.85 -3.88 14.36
N LEU A 219 9.70 -3.44 13.09
CA LEU A 219 8.52 -2.69 12.64
C LEU A 219 7.24 -3.53 12.66
N GLU A 220 7.29 -4.80 12.27
CA GLU A 220 6.14 -5.71 12.33
C GLU A 220 5.73 -5.99 13.78
N ALA A 221 6.68 -6.14 14.71
CA ALA A 221 6.42 -6.27 16.15
C ALA A 221 5.87 -4.98 16.80
N ALA A 222 6.40 -3.82 16.41
CA ALA A 222 5.89 -2.51 16.86
C ALA A 222 4.44 -2.28 16.41
N ASN A 223 4.10 -2.63 15.16
CA ASN A 223 2.73 -2.54 14.65
C ASN A 223 1.76 -3.48 15.39
N GLN A 224 2.18 -4.70 15.73
CA GLN A 224 1.37 -5.61 16.57
C GLN A 224 1.12 -5.02 17.97
N THR A 225 2.15 -4.40 18.57
CA THR A 225 2.04 -3.73 19.88
C THR A 225 1.05 -2.57 19.82
N ILE A 226 1.18 -1.69 18.81
CA ILE A 226 0.27 -0.55 18.58
C ILE A 226 -1.18 -1.01 18.39
N GLN A 227 -1.41 -2.13 17.69
CA GLN A 227 -2.76 -2.68 17.51
C GLN A 227 -3.34 -3.22 18.82
N ALA A 228 -2.55 -3.93 19.64
CA ALA A 228 -2.98 -4.42 20.95
C ALA A 228 -3.24 -3.27 21.96
N ASP A 229 -2.41 -2.22 21.93
CA ASP A 229 -2.63 -1.00 22.72
C ASP A 229 -3.90 -0.27 22.26
N LYS A 230 -4.15 -0.18 20.94
CA LYS A 230 -5.36 0.40 20.37
C LYS A 230 -6.61 -0.36 20.84
N GLU A 231 -6.64 -1.69 20.73
CA GLU A 231 -7.75 -2.52 21.21
C GLU A 231 -7.97 -2.33 22.72
N THR A 232 -6.89 -2.24 23.49
CA THR A 232 -6.93 -1.94 24.94
C THR A 232 -7.49 -0.54 25.22
N ILE A 233 -7.19 0.46 24.39
CA ILE A 233 -7.74 1.82 24.48
C ILE A 233 -9.22 1.85 24.10
N GLU A 234 -9.64 1.14 23.05
CA GLU A 234 -11.06 1.03 22.65
C GLU A 234 -11.91 0.39 23.77
N VAL A 235 -11.40 -0.66 24.42
CA VAL A 235 -12.04 -1.26 25.61
C VAL A 235 -12.13 -0.26 26.78
N LYS A 236 -11.05 0.49 27.07
CA LYS A 236 -11.05 1.52 28.12
C LYS A 236 -12.00 2.68 27.81
N LEU A 237 -12.13 3.09 26.55
CA LEU A 237 -13.08 4.12 26.12
C LEU A 237 -14.53 3.63 26.27
N ALA A 238 -14.82 2.38 25.93
CA ALA A 238 -16.14 1.77 26.17
C ALA A 238 -16.46 1.68 27.67
N GLN A 239 -15.48 1.34 28.52
CA GLN A 239 -15.62 1.37 29.97
C GLN A 239 -15.90 2.78 30.50
N LEU A 240 -15.16 3.80 30.05
CA LEU A 240 -15.36 5.21 30.45
C LEU A 240 -16.72 5.75 29.99
N ALA A 241 -17.16 5.40 28.78
CA ALA A 241 -18.49 5.79 28.29
C ALA A 241 -19.60 5.19 29.16
N ARG A 242 -19.45 3.93 29.59
CA ARG A 242 -20.39 3.29 30.51
C ARG A 242 -20.35 3.89 31.90
N LEU A 243 -19.15 4.12 32.45
CA LEU A 243 -18.98 4.77 33.77
C LEU A 243 -19.59 6.18 33.80
N ARG A 244 -19.54 6.89 32.67
CA ARG A 244 -20.22 8.18 32.48
C ARG A 244 -21.74 8.02 32.46
N GLN A 245 -22.29 7.04 31.74
CA GLN A 245 -23.72 6.75 31.74
C GLN A 245 -24.23 6.37 33.14
N ASP A 246 -23.46 5.55 33.87
CA ASP A 246 -23.74 5.17 35.25
C ASP A 246 -23.71 6.40 36.18
N LEU A 247 -22.76 7.33 35.99
CA LEU A 247 -22.71 8.62 36.69
C LEU A 247 -23.92 9.52 36.39
N GLU A 248 -24.29 9.67 35.11
CA GLU A 248 -25.44 10.48 34.68
C GLU A 248 -26.75 9.93 35.28
N ALA A 249 -26.90 8.60 35.32
CA ALA A 249 -28.02 7.92 35.97
C ALA A 249 -28.01 8.08 37.51
N LEU A 250 -26.84 8.03 38.16
CA LEU A 250 -26.71 8.27 39.60
C LEU A 250 -27.02 9.73 39.99
N THR A 251 -26.68 10.72 39.15
CA THR A 251 -27.12 12.11 39.37
C THR A 251 -28.63 12.26 39.22
N ALA A 252 -29.24 11.64 38.21
CA ALA A 252 -30.71 11.69 38.05
C ALA A 252 -31.43 11.03 39.24
N LEU A 253 -30.91 9.91 39.75
CA LEU A 253 -31.45 9.23 40.94
C LEU A 253 -31.27 10.07 42.22
N ARG A 254 -30.14 10.76 42.38
CA ARG A 254 -29.95 11.74 43.47
C ARG A 254 -31.01 12.83 43.40
N ASP A 255 -31.22 13.40 42.21
CA ASP A 255 -32.13 14.54 42.03
C ASP A 255 -33.59 14.13 42.30
N GLU A 256 -34.01 12.93 41.88
CA GLU A 256 -35.31 12.33 42.27
C GLU A 256 -35.41 12.17 43.79
N LEU A 257 -34.36 11.67 44.45
CA LEU A 257 -34.34 11.48 45.91
C LEU A 257 -34.37 12.82 46.66
N GLU A 258 -33.68 13.86 46.19
CA GLU A 258 -33.71 15.21 46.79
C GLU A 258 -35.10 15.87 46.64
N GLU A 259 -35.75 15.74 45.47
CA GLU A 259 -37.14 16.21 45.28
C GLU A 259 -38.12 15.43 46.16
N ARG A 260 -37.93 14.11 46.30
CA ARG A 260 -38.75 13.23 47.13
C ARG A 260 -38.59 13.52 48.63
N ILE A 261 -37.37 13.82 49.08
CA ILE A 261 -37.08 14.30 50.44
C ILE A 261 -37.78 15.65 50.67
N SER A 262 -37.59 16.63 49.77
CA SER A 262 -38.26 17.94 49.90
C SER A 262 -39.80 17.85 49.89
N THR A 263 -40.36 16.83 49.21
CA THR A 263 -41.80 16.54 49.23
C THR A 263 -42.23 15.90 50.55
N MET A 264 -41.43 14.99 51.12
CA MET A 264 -41.67 14.41 52.45
C MET A 264 -41.52 15.44 53.56
N ASP A 265 -40.57 16.37 53.48
CA ASP A 265 -40.38 17.46 54.45
C ASP A 265 -41.59 18.39 54.49
N ARG A 266 -42.18 18.71 53.33
CA ARG A 266 -43.44 19.47 53.24
C ARG A 266 -44.60 18.69 53.84
N GLN A 267 -44.73 17.40 53.51
CA GLN A 267 -45.76 16.53 54.11
C GLN A 267 -45.62 16.42 55.64
N LEU A 268 -44.39 16.35 56.15
CA LEU A 268 -44.12 16.40 57.59
C LEU A 268 -44.59 17.74 58.17
N ALA A 269 -44.13 18.87 57.65
CA ALA A 269 -44.54 20.20 58.12
C ALA A 269 -46.07 20.42 58.07
N ASP A 270 -46.74 19.97 57.00
CA ASP A 270 -48.20 20.01 56.87
C ASP A 270 -48.89 19.15 57.94
N THR A 271 -48.38 17.94 58.23
CA THR A 271 -48.93 17.07 59.29
C THR A 271 -48.62 17.54 60.70
N GLU A 272 -47.46 18.17 60.94
CA GLU A 272 -47.11 18.79 62.21
C GLU A 272 -47.98 20.02 62.48
N GLY A 273 -48.19 20.87 61.47
CA GLY A 273 -49.13 22.00 61.54
C GLY A 273 -50.57 21.55 61.82
N ALA A 274 -51.07 20.57 61.05
CA ALA A 274 -52.41 20.01 61.27
C ALA A 274 -52.56 19.34 62.65
N LEU A 275 -51.51 18.73 63.17
CA LEU A 275 -51.48 18.17 64.53
C LEU A 275 -51.50 19.27 65.60
N GLU A 276 -50.80 20.38 65.40
CA GLU A 276 -50.80 21.53 66.32
C GLU A 276 -52.16 22.25 66.32
N ASP A 277 -52.77 22.44 65.16
CA ASP A 277 -54.17 22.91 65.03
C ASP A 277 -55.14 21.95 65.73
N GLN A 278 -54.98 20.63 65.55
CA GLN A 278 -55.84 19.65 66.20
C GLN A 278 -55.65 19.61 67.73
N LYS A 279 -54.43 19.84 68.25
CA LYS A 279 -54.20 20.06 69.70
C LYS A 279 -54.94 21.32 70.16
N SER A 280 -54.75 22.45 69.47
CA SER A 280 -55.38 23.73 69.79
C SER A 280 -56.91 23.63 69.83
N ILE A 281 -57.52 22.99 68.82
CA ILE A 281 -58.96 22.71 68.77
C ILE A 281 -59.38 21.78 69.92
N SER A 282 -58.58 20.76 70.27
CA SER A 282 -58.87 19.87 71.41
C SER A 282 -58.80 20.59 72.75
N GLU A 283 -57.85 21.49 72.95
CA GLU A 283 -57.71 22.30 74.16
C GLU A 283 -58.80 23.36 74.27
N GLN A 284 -59.15 24.04 73.17
CA GLN A 284 -60.32 24.93 73.10
C GLN A 284 -61.62 24.18 73.42
N ALA A 285 -61.82 22.99 72.85
CA ALA A 285 -62.99 22.15 73.14
C ALA A 285 -63.03 21.68 74.61
N ARG A 286 -61.88 21.34 75.21
CA ARG A 286 -61.76 21.03 76.65
C ARG A 286 -62.05 22.25 77.53
N ALA A 287 -61.55 23.43 77.18
CA ALA A 287 -61.81 24.67 77.90
C ALA A 287 -63.29 25.09 77.79
N GLN A 288 -63.90 24.95 76.61
CA GLN A 288 -65.32 25.18 76.39
C GLN A 288 -66.18 24.15 77.14
N ALA A 289 -65.80 22.87 77.16
CA ALA A 289 -66.47 21.84 77.95
C ALA A 289 -66.33 22.10 79.47
N ALA A 290 -65.18 22.60 79.94
CA ALA A 290 -64.98 23.00 81.33
C ALA A 290 -65.86 24.21 81.70
N LEU A 291 -65.93 25.22 80.83
CA LEU A 291 -66.81 26.39 80.99
C LEU A 291 -68.29 25.99 80.95
N LEU A 292 -68.69 25.08 80.05
CA LEU A 292 -70.05 24.56 79.99
C LEU A 292 -70.40 23.73 81.23
N ASN A 293 -69.48 22.93 81.76
CA ASN A 293 -69.68 22.22 83.03
C ASN A 293 -69.72 23.17 84.23
N ALA A 294 -68.92 24.25 84.23
CA ALA A 294 -68.98 25.29 85.25
C ALA A 294 -70.34 26.01 85.22
N ARG A 295 -70.81 26.44 84.03
CA ARG A 295 -72.16 26.99 83.85
C ARG A 295 -73.27 25.99 84.18
N LEU A 296 -73.09 24.70 83.88
CA LEU A 296 -74.07 23.67 84.26
C LEU A 296 -74.09 23.48 85.78
N LYS A 297 -72.96 23.62 86.46
CA LYS A 297 -72.87 23.62 87.93
C LYS A 297 -73.48 24.88 88.54
N GLU A 298 -73.29 26.04 87.92
CA GLU A 298 -73.88 27.32 88.29
C GLU A 298 -75.41 27.29 88.11
N VAL A 299 -75.91 26.89 86.95
CA VAL A 299 -77.35 26.67 86.68
C VAL A 299 -77.93 25.58 87.58
N ARG A 300 -77.18 24.52 87.93
CA ARG A 300 -77.63 23.54 88.95
C ARG A 300 -77.67 24.13 90.35
N ALA A 301 -76.77 25.04 90.71
CA ALA A 301 -76.80 25.74 91.99
C ALA A 301 -77.91 26.81 92.02
N GLU A 302 -78.22 27.43 90.90
CA GLU A 302 -79.35 28.36 90.74
C GLU A 302 -80.69 27.61 90.73
N LEU A 303 -80.78 26.45 90.07
CA LEU A 303 -81.93 25.54 90.16
C LEU A 303 -82.08 24.94 91.55
N ALA A 304 -80.99 24.61 92.25
CA ALA A 304 -81.04 24.19 93.65
C ALA A 304 -81.52 25.35 94.53
N ARG A 305 -81.00 26.56 94.35
CA ARG A 305 -81.43 27.76 95.10
C ARG A 305 -82.86 28.20 94.78
N LEU A 306 -83.33 27.97 93.56
CA LEU A 306 -84.74 28.12 93.17
C LEU A 306 -85.58 26.97 93.74
N GLY A 307 -85.01 25.79 93.93
CA GLY A 307 -85.58 24.68 94.70
C GLY A 307 -85.72 25.03 96.18
N ASP A 308 -84.67 25.51 96.84
CA ASP A 308 -84.67 25.99 98.23
C ASP A 308 -85.67 27.17 98.39
N LEU A 309 -85.73 28.07 97.41
CA LEU A 309 -86.69 29.18 97.39
C LEU A 309 -88.12 28.69 97.15
N LEU A 310 -88.32 27.68 96.30
CA LEU A 310 -89.61 27.06 96.05
C LEU A 310 -90.06 26.27 97.29
N GLU A 311 -89.21 25.48 97.92
CA GLU A 311 -89.48 24.75 99.16
C GLU A 311 -89.75 25.72 100.32
N ALA A 312 -89.02 26.83 100.42
CA ALA A 312 -89.34 27.92 101.36
C ALA A 312 -90.67 28.61 101.02
N LYS A 313 -91.02 28.77 99.73
CA LYS A 313 -92.31 29.31 99.28
C LYS A 313 -93.45 28.30 99.35
N GLU A 314 -93.17 27.01 99.33
CA GLU A 314 -94.10 25.91 99.54
C GLU A 314 -94.35 25.72 101.03
N ALA A 315 -93.34 25.86 101.89
CA ALA A 315 -93.51 25.98 103.34
C ALA A 315 -94.28 27.26 103.73
N GLU A 316 -93.98 28.40 103.11
CA GLU A 316 -94.77 29.63 103.28
C GLU A 316 -96.20 29.46 102.74
N ASN A 317 -96.40 28.73 101.64
CA ASN A 317 -97.73 28.34 101.15
C ASN A 317 -98.39 27.30 102.06
N GLU A 318 -97.67 26.46 102.80
CA GLU A 318 -98.23 25.44 103.67
C GLU A 318 -98.64 26.04 105.01
N ASP A 319 -97.85 26.96 105.58
CA ASP A 319 -98.29 27.83 106.69
C ASP A 319 -99.49 28.70 106.26
N GLN A 320 -99.45 29.29 105.05
CA GLN A 320 -100.61 29.98 104.49
C GLN A 320 -101.77 29.02 104.24
N ARG A 321 -101.57 27.74 103.87
CA ARG A 321 -102.63 26.71 103.75
C ARG A 321 -103.17 26.27 105.09
N VAL A 322 -102.38 26.25 106.17
CA VAL A 322 -102.90 26.00 107.52
C VAL A 322 -103.80 27.16 107.96
N GLN A 323 -103.44 28.41 107.63
CA GLN A 323 -104.32 29.58 107.83
C GLN A 323 -105.54 29.56 106.89
N ILE A 324 -105.36 29.23 105.61
CA ILE A 324 -106.40 29.18 104.57
C ILE A 324 -107.31 27.95 104.74
N ALA A 325 -106.89 26.89 105.44
CA ALA A 325 -107.76 25.77 105.84
C ALA A 325 -108.66 26.19 107.02
N ASN A 326 -108.10 26.84 108.04
CA ASN A 326 -108.86 27.41 109.16
C ASN A 326 -109.85 28.51 108.71
N LEU A 327 -109.51 29.27 107.66
CA LEU A 327 -110.42 30.19 106.98
C LEU A 327 -111.37 29.46 105.99
N GLY A 328 -110.90 28.39 105.36
CA GLY A 328 -111.57 27.65 104.30
C GLY A 328 -112.73 26.79 104.77
N GLU A 329 -112.60 26.13 105.93
CA GLU A 329 -113.75 25.50 106.60
C GLU A 329 -114.86 26.52 106.91
N ARG A 330 -114.47 27.75 107.28
CA ARG A 330 -115.41 28.83 107.61
C ARG A 330 -116.01 29.53 106.39
N LEU A 331 -115.29 29.58 105.27
CA LEU A 331 -115.74 30.28 104.06
C LEU A 331 -116.50 29.37 103.08
N ASN A 332 -116.10 28.10 102.92
CA ASN A 332 -116.83 27.15 102.06
C ASN A 332 -118.21 26.79 102.63
N ALA A 333 -118.39 26.86 103.96
CA ALA A 333 -119.69 26.76 104.62
C ALA A 333 -120.66 27.93 104.29
N ALA A 334 -120.14 29.06 103.78
CA ALA A 334 -120.94 30.24 103.45
C ALA A 334 -121.16 30.43 101.94
N LEU A 335 -120.17 30.08 101.10
CA LEU A 335 -120.25 30.34 99.66
C LEU A 335 -121.17 29.36 98.91
N ALA A 336 -121.30 28.11 99.39
CA ALA A 336 -122.21 27.12 98.81
C ALA A 336 -123.68 27.58 98.78
N THR A 337 -124.09 28.35 99.80
CA THR A 337 -125.47 28.83 99.97
C THR A 337 -125.88 29.83 98.88
N LYS A 338 -124.98 30.74 98.46
CA LYS A 338 -125.33 31.81 97.49
C LYS A 338 -125.36 31.36 96.03
N VAL A 339 -124.63 30.30 95.66
CA VAL A 339 -124.63 29.77 94.28
C VAL A 339 -125.92 28.99 93.97
N GLN A 340 -126.53 28.33 94.96
CA GLN A 340 -127.83 27.67 94.78
C GLN A 340 -129.01 28.66 94.66
N GLU A 341 -128.97 29.81 95.36
CA GLU A 341 -130.03 30.82 95.27
C GLU A 341 -130.13 31.45 93.87
N LEU A 342 -129.00 31.77 93.23
CA LEU A 342 -128.99 32.43 91.91
C LEU A 342 -129.55 31.55 90.78
N GLN A 343 -129.38 30.22 90.84
CA GLN A 343 -130.03 29.31 89.89
C GLN A 343 -131.55 29.21 90.15
N ARG A 344 -131.99 29.29 91.41
CA ARG A 344 -133.40 29.18 91.78
C ARG A 344 -134.23 30.35 91.25
N TYR A 345 -133.79 31.59 91.46
CA TYR A 345 -134.51 32.78 91.00
C TYR A 345 -134.67 32.81 89.46
N ARG A 346 -133.64 32.41 88.71
CA ARG A 346 -133.71 32.33 87.23
C ARG A 346 -134.78 31.33 86.76
N SER A 347 -134.96 30.22 87.47
CA SER A 347 -135.94 29.19 87.13
C SER A 347 -137.38 29.61 87.47
N GLU A 348 -137.61 30.24 88.63
CA GLU A 348 -138.93 30.75 89.02
C GLU A 348 -139.39 31.93 88.14
N PHE A 349 -138.45 32.76 87.66
CA PHE A 349 -138.72 33.87 86.74
C PHE A 349 -139.24 33.41 85.37
N PHE A 350 -138.48 32.57 84.66
CA PHE A 350 -138.91 32.05 83.35
C PHE A 350 -140.16 31.18 83.45
N GLY A 351 -140.36 30.47 84.57
CA GLY A 351 -141.59 29.72 84.84
C GLY A 351 -142.84 30.60 84.85
N ARG A 352 -142.79 31.75 85.54
CA ARG A 352 -143.92 32.70 85.59
C ARG A 352 -144.17 33.41 84.26
N LEU A 353 -143.12 33.83 83.55
CA LEU A 353 -143.28 34.47 82.23
C LEU A 353 -143.84 33.48 81.18
N ARG A 354 -143.45 32.20 81.26
CA ARG A 354 -144.00 31.12 80.42
C ARG A 354 -145.49 30.85 80.70
N ALA A 355 -145.93 30.95 81.95
CA ALA A 355 -147.31 30.68 82.33
C ALA A 355 -148.34 31.68 81.77
N VAL A 356 -147.93 32.90 81.40
CA VAL A 356 -148.81 33.94 80.84
C VAL A 356 -148.86 33.90 79.30
N LEU A 357 -147.80 33.40 78.66
CA LEU A 357 -147.59 33.51 77.20
C LEU A 357 -147.59 32.15 76.47
N GLY A 358 -147.58 31.04 77.19
CA GLY A 358 -147.35 29.70 76.63
C GLY A 358 -148.48 29.09 75.81
N ASP A 359 -149.74 29.45 76.09
CA ASP A 359 -150.95 28.89 75.47
C ASP A 359 -151.60 29.84 74.43
N ARG A 360 -150.83 30.79 73.87
CA ARG A 360 -151.31 31.71 72.82
C ARG A 360 -150.99 31.21 71.41
N GLU A 361 -151.99 31.22 70.55
CA GLU A 361 -151.88 30.79 69.15
C GLU A 361 -150.91 31.72 68.38
N GLY A 362 -149.84 31.17 67.81
CA GLY A 362 -148.80 31.91 67.08
C GLY A 362 -147.51 32.24 67.87
N ILE A 363 -147.49 32.01 69.19
CA ILE A 363 -146.30 32.13 70.05
C ILE A 363 -145.80 30.74 70.44
N ARG A 364 -144.49 30.50 70.47
CA ARG A 364 -143.89 29.25 70.98
C ARG A 364 -142.78 29.53 71.98
N VAL A 365 -142.73 28.76 73.07
CA VAL A 365 -141.67 28.86 74.09
C VAL A 365 -140.64 27.76 73.87
N GLU A 366 -139.43 28.14 73.45
CA GLU A 366 -138.32 27.22 73.15
C GLU A 366 -137.19 27.40 74.19
N GLY A 367 -137.31 26.71 75.32
CA GLY A 367 -136.35 26.79 76.42
C GLY A 367 -136.40 28.13 77.16
N ASP A 368 -135.44 29.01 76.87
CA ASP A 368 -135.22 30.32 77.50
C ASP A 368 -135.69 31.52 76.65
N ARG A 369 -136.48 31.27 75.59
CA ARG A 369 -136.97 32.31 74.69
C ARG A 369 -138.40 32.10 74.21
N PHE A 370 -139.02 33.21 73.84
CA PHE A 370 -140.33 33.30 73.20
C PHE A 370 -140.14 33.56 71.72
N VAL A 371 -140.64 32.66 70.88
CA VAL A 371 -140.51 32.68 69.43
C VAL A 371 -141.86 33.07 68.83
N PHE A 372 -141.89 34.23 68.17
CA PHE A 372 -143.04 34.75 67.45
C PHE A 372 -142.82 34.54 65.96
N GLN A 373 -143.78 33.95 65.25
CA GLN A 373 -143.75 33.93 63.79
C GLN A 373 -143.95 35.36 63.27
N SER A 374 -143.10 35.81 62.33
CA SER A 374 -143.10 37.22 61.89
C SER A 374 -144.42 37.63 61.27
N GLU A 375 -145.21 36.71 60.73
CA GLU A 375 -146.46 36.99 60.02
C GLU A 375 -147.64 37.25 60.97
N VAL A 376 -147.48 36.94 62.26
CA VAL A 376 -148.38 37.38 63.35
C VAL A 376 -148.07 38.82 63.76
N LEU A 377 -146.80 39.23 63.66
CA LEU A 377 -146.31 40.54 64.08
C LEU A 377 -146.30 41.60 62.96
N PHE A 378 -146.06 41.19 61.71
CA PHE A 378 -145.79 42.05 60.55
C PHE A 378 -146.43 41.52 59.28
N ASP A 379 -146.90 42.43 58.43
CA ASP A 379 -147.27 42.10 57.06
C ASP A 379 -146.04 41.60 56.25
N VAL A 380 -146.29 40.81 55.20
CA VAL A 380 -145.25 40.18 54.38
C VAL A 380 -144.36 41.24 53.71
N GLY A 381 -143.04 41.14 53.93
CA GLY A 381 -142.04 42.07 53.40
C GLY A 381 -141.89 43.40 54.17
N GLU A 382 -142.80 43.72 55.10
CA GLU A 382 -142.76 44.96 55.87
C GLU A 382 -142.14 44.79 57.27
N ALA A 383 -141.69 45.90 57.88
CA ALA A 383 -141.18 45.94 59.25
C ALA A 383 -142.06 46.79 60.20
N THR A 384 -143.28 47.14 59.77
CA THR A 384 -144.26 47.87 60.59
C THR A 384 -145.14 46.87 61.34
N LEU A 385 -145.22 46.98 62.66
CA LEU A 385 -146.05 46.07 63.47
C LEU A 385 -147.54 46.21 63.14
N GLY A 386 -148.18 45.09 62.81
CA GLY A 386 -149.62 44.97 62.56
C GLY A 386 -150.44 45.03 63.86
N PRO A 387 -151.78 45.22 63.77
CA PRO A 387 -152.63 45.44 64.95
C PRO A 387 -152.68 44.24 65.91
N ALA A 388 -152.62 43.00 65.40
CA ALA A 388 -152.57 41.79 66.23
C ALA A 388 -151.27 41.72 67.04
N GLY A 389 -150.11 41.75 66.37
CA GLY A 389 -148.81 41.76 67.06
C GLY A 389 -148.60 42.91 68.04
N ARG A 390 -149.23 44.08 67.83
CA ARG A 390 -149.23 45.16 68.83
C ARG A 390 -150.03 44.83 70.09
N ALA A 391 -151.02 43.95 70.04
CA ALA A 391 -151.73 43.48 71.22
C ALA A 391 -150.85 42.48 72.00
N ASP A 392 -150.32 41.44 71.34
CA ASP A 392 -149.48 40.44 72.03
C ASP A 392 -148.18 41.03 72.60
N LEU A 393 -147.56 41.98 71.90
CA LEU A 393 -146.38 42.68 72.42
C LEU A 393 -146.73 43.69 73.52
N ALA A 394 -147.98 44.16 73.62
CA ALA A 394 -148.43 44.98 74.75
C ALA A 394 -148.61 44.13 76.01
N ASP A 395 -149.29 42.99 75.87
CA ASP A 395 -149.48 42.04 76.98
C ASP A 395 -148.13 41.48 77.48
N LEU A 396 -147.18 41.24 76.57
CA LEU A 396 -145.79 40.95 76.91
C LEU A 396 -145.13 42.10 77.69
N ALA A 397 -145.27 43.35 77.24
CA ALA A 397 -144.70 44.51 77.92
C ALA A 397 -145.25 44.68 79.33
N ASP A 398 -146.56 44.57 79.52
CA ASP A 398 -147.21 44.67 80.84
C ASP A 398 -146.84 43.49 81.76
N THR A 399 -146.67 42.29 81.21
CA THR A 399 -146.17 41.12 81.96
C THR A 399 -144.70 41.30 82.36
N LEU A 400 -143.85 41.78 81.45
CA LEU A 400 -142.44 42.09 81.74
C LEU A 400 -142.34 43.21 82.78
N MET A 401 -143.16 44.25 82.69
CA MET A 401 -143.14 45.42 83.59
C MET A 401 -143.80 45.19 84.95
N SER A 402 -144.59 44.12 85.10
CA SER A 402 -145.06 43.65 86.41
C SER A 402 -144.00 42.76 87.07
N VAL A 403 -143.51 41.73 86.38
CA VAL A 403 -142.54 40.77 86.94
C VAL A 403 -141.16 41.42 87.21
N SER A 404 -140.71 42.36 86.38
CA SER A 404 -139.42 43.06 86.60
C SER A 404 -139.39 43.94 87.85
N ARG A 405 -140.54 44.31 88.43
CA ARG A 405 -140.58 45.05 89.71
C ARG A 405 -140.27 44.17 90.93
N GLU A 406 -140.29 42.86 90.77
CA GLU A 406 -139.88 41.90 91.81
C GLU A 406 -138.36 41.64 91.80
N PHE A 407 -137.61 42.20 90.84
CA PHE A 407 -136.17 41.99 90.77
C PHE A 407 -135.42 42.83 91.80
N PRO A 408 -134.45 42.25 92.52
CA PRO A 408 -133.41 43.02 93.21
C PRO A 408 -132.68 43.93 92.19
N PRO A 409 -132.48 45.22 92.50
CA PRO A 409 -131.89 46.19 91.55
C PRO A 409 -130.44 45.84 91.16
N GLU A 410 -129.78 44.95 91.91
CA GLU A 410 -128.44 44.45 91.66
C GLU A 410 -128.35 43.46 90.48
N ILE A 411 -129.48 43.02 89.91
CA ILE A 411 -129.50 42.08 88.78
C ILE A 411 -129.61 42.85 87.45
N ASP A 412 -128.51 42.95 86.70
CA ASP A 412 -128.45 43.59 85.39
C ASP A 412 -128.95 42.67 84.26
N TRP A 413 -130.25 42.32 84.32
CA TRP A 413 -130.97 41.63 83.25
C TRP A 413 -131.27 42.56 82.06
N ILE A 414 -131.27 42.00 80.84
CA ILE A 414 -131.68 42.67 79.59
C ILE A 414 -132.60 41.72 78.81
N LEU A 415 -133.72 42.22 78.25
CA LEU A 415 -134.52 41.49 77.26
C LEU A 415 -133.96 41.77 75.87
N ARG A 416 -133.42 40.73 75.22
CA ARG A 416 -132.89 40.80 73.86
C ARG A 416 -133.90 40.28 72.84
N VAL A 417 -134.05 41.02 71.75
CA VAL A 417 -134.97 40.77 70.64
C VAL A 417 -134.15 40.46 69.40
N ASP A 418 -134.15 39.19 69.00
CA ASP A 418 -133.36 38.63 67.90
C ASP A 418 -134.28 38.40 66.69
N GLY A 419 -134.09 39.14 65.60
CA GLY A 419 -134.91 39.08 64.38
C GLY A 419 -134.28 38.21 63.28
N HIS A 420 -135.13 37.46 62.56
CA HIS A 420 -134.73 36.51 61.53
C HIS A 420 -135.63 36.56 60.29
N THR A 421 -135.10 36.13 59.14
CA THR A 421 -135.84 35.95 57.87
C THR A 421 -135.71 34.51 57.37
N ASP A 422 -136.48 34.17 56.33
CA ASP A 422 -136.09 33.04 55.46
C ASP A 422 -135.00 33.47 54.46
N LYS A 423 -134.49 32.48 53.70
CA LYS A 423 -133.35 32.60 52.79
C LYS A 423 -133.66 33.19 51.41
N ARG A 424 -134.89 33.64 51.15
CA ARG A 424 -135.23 34.29 49.88
C ARG A 424 -134.78 35.75 49.95
N PRO A 425 -133.92 36.22 49.03
CA PRO A 425 -133.35 37.56 49.13
C PRO A 425 -134.43 38.62 48.90
N ILE A 426 -134.71 39.43 49.94
CA ILE A 426 -135.44 40.69 49.76
C ILE A 426 -134.51 41.76 49.19
N ASN A 427 -134.99 42.50 48.20
CA ASN A 427 -134.39 43.77 47.76
C ASN A 427 -135.54 44.71 47.39
N THR A 428 -135.76 45.72 48.23
CA THR A 428 -136.83 46.71 48.11
C THR A 428 -136.28 48.10 48.39
N PHE A 429 -137.02 49.15 48.02
CA PHE A 429 -136.63 50.52 48.34
C PHE A 429 -136.53 50.82 49.86
N ARG A 430 -137.15 50.00 50.73
CA ARG A 430 -137.01 50.13 52.21
C ARG A 430 -135.88 49.29 52.80
N PHE A 431 -135.63 48.11 52.25
CA PHE A 431 -134.68 47.12 52.77
C PHE A 431 -133.93 46.48 51.60
N ALA A 432 -132.62 46.69 51.53
CA ALA A 432 -131.78 46.21 50.43
C ALA A 432 -131.40 44.72 50.57
N ASN A 433 -131.59 44.14 51.76
CA ASN A 433 -131.24 42.75 52.08
C ASN A 433 -131.98 42.24 53.33
N ASN A 434 -131.84 40.94 53.60
CA ASN A 434 -132.48 40.26 54.72
C ASN A 434 -131.92 40.63 56.10
N TRP A 435 -130.65 41.07 56.21
CA TRP A 435 -130.12 41.61 57.48
C TRP A 435 -130.88 42.87 57.88
N GLU A 436 -131.03 43.83 56.96
CA GLU A 436 -131.77 45.08 57.19
C GLU A 436 -133.23 44.83 57.59
N LEU A 437 -133.95 43.95 56.87
CA LEU A 437 -135.32 43.59 57.23
C LEU A 437 -135.40 42.97 58.64
N SER A 438 -134.47 42.05 58.97
CA SER A 438 -134.45 41.38 60.28
C SER A 438 -134.16 42.34 61.44
N ALA A 439 -133.20 43.25 61.25
CA ALA A 439 -132.83 44.26 62.23
C ALA A 439 -133.93 45.31 62.38
N ALA A 440 -134.52 45.78 61.28
CA ALA A 440 -135.65 46.71 61.30
C ALA A 440 -136.85 46.12 62.05
N ARG A 441 -137.19 44.84 61.84
CA ARG A 441 -138.24 44.14 62.58
C ARG A 441 -137.94 44.04 64.09
N ALA A 442 -136.73 43.62 64.47
CA ALA A 442 -136.32 43.59 65.88
C ALA A 442 -136.35 44.98 66.54
N ILE A 443 -135.90 46.02 65.83
CA ILE A 443 -135.95 47.41 66.27
C ILE A 443 -137.39 47.92 66.40
N SER A 444 -138.30 47.54 65.49
CA SER A 444 -139.73 47.88 65.61
C SER A 444 -140.38 47.26 66.84
N VAL A 445 -140.04 46.02 67.18
CA VAL A 445 -140.47 45.38 68.44
C VAL A 445 -139.90 46.13 69.65
N VAL A 446 -138.59 46.37 69.70
CA VAL A 446 -137.95 47.09 70.83
C VAL A 446 -138.53 48.50 70.99
N ARG A 447 -138.75 49.25 69.90
CA ARG A 447 -139.39 50.56 69.96
C ARG A 447 -140.82 50.48 70.52
N PHE A 448 -141.61 49.49 70.10
CA PHE A 448 -142.96 49.31 70.62
C PHE A 448 -142.99 48.91 72.10
N LEU A 449 -142.01 48.11 72.57
CA LEU A 449 -141.85 47.81 73.99
C LEU A 449 -141.45 49.06 74.80
N ILE A 450 -140.61 49.93 74.24
CA ILE A 450 -140.27 51.24 74.84
C ILE A 450 -141.50 52.17 74.88
N ASP A 451 -142.28 52.24 73.80
CA ASP A 451 -143.54 52.99 73.74
C ASP A 451 -144.59 52.46 74.76
N LYS A 452 -144.44 51.19 75.18
CA LYS A 452 -145.21 50.54 76.25
C LYS A 452 -144.58 50.69 77.65
N GLY A 453 -143.50 51.45 77.79
CA GLY A 453 -142.88 51.79 79.07
C GLY A 453 -141.80 50.83 79.57
N VAL A 454 -141.35 49.88 78.75
CA VAL A 454 -140.16 49.06 79.08
C VAL A 454 -138.89 49.93 78.99
N PRO A 455 -138.03 49.99 80.02
CA PRO A 455 -136.85 50.85 80.01
C PRO A 455 -135.90 50.52 78.84
N PRO A 456 -135.46 51.51 78.03
CA PRO A 456 -134.59 51.27 76.88
C PRO A 456 -133.27 50.58 77.24
N GLU A 457 -132.71 50.86 78.41
CA GLU A 457 -131.48 50.25 78.92
C GLU A 457 -131.63 48.76 79.29
N ARG A 458 -132.87 48.28 79.42
CA ARG A 458 -133.23 46.86 79.62
C ARG A 458 -133.59 46.15 78.31
N LEU A 459 -133.40 46.80 77.15
CA LEU A 459 -133.73 46.25 75.84
C LEU A 459 -132.54 46.29 74.87
N ALA A 460 -132.43 45.25 74.05
CA ALA A 460 -131.47 45.19 72.95
C ALA A 460 -132.10 44.55 71.71
N ALA A 461 -131.90 45.14 70.53
CA ALA A 461 -132.34 44.59 69.25
C ALA A 461 -131.14 44.05 68.46
N ALA A 462 -131.27 42.87 67.88
CA ALA A 462 -130.32 42.30 66.93
C ALA A 462 -131.07 41.74 65.72
N GLY A 463 -130.56 41.99 64.51
CA GLY A 463 -130.93 41.22 63.32
C GLY A 463 -129.91 40.11 63.08
N PHE A 464 -130.35 39.01 62.47
CA PHE A 464 -129.47 37.90 62.03
C PHE A 464 -129.74 37.48 60.57
N GLY A 465 -130.69 38.12 59.88
CA GLY A 465 -131.14 37.76 58.54
C GLY A 465 -131.54 36.28 58.44
N GLU A 466 -131.11 35.66 57.34
CA GLU A 466 -131.33 34.24 57.05
C GLU A 466 -130.29 33.30 57.70
N TYR A 467 -129.24 33.85 58.33
CA TYR A 467 -128.02 33.13 58.73
C TYR A 467 -128.15 32.33 60.04
N ARG A 468 -129.37 32.25 60.58
CA ARG A 468 -129.73 31.39 61.73
C ARG A 468 -131.09 30.73 61.50
N PRO A 469 -131.21 29.79 60.55
CA PRO A 469 -132.43 29.03 60.34
C PRO A 469 -132.66 28.06 61.51
N VAL A 470 -133.93 27.87 61.87
CA VAL A 470 -134.41 26.78 62.77
C VAL A 470 -135.11 25.67 61.99
N ALA A 471 -135.32 25.88 60.69
CA ALA A 471 -135.88 24.91 59.77
C ALA A 471 -135.01 24.85 58.51
N GLU A 472 -134.46 23.68 58.21
CA GLU A 472 -133.76 23.43 56.95
C GLU A 472 -134.76 23.05 55.84
N GLY A 473 -134.37 23.30 54.58
CA GLY A 473 -135.17 23.01 53.40
C GLY A 473 -135.90 24.21 52.80
N ASP A 474 -136.60 23.93 51.69
CA ASP A 474 -137.05 24.94 50.71
C ASP A 474 -138.59 25.04 50.63
N THR A 475 -139.28 24.66 51.70
CA THR A 475 -140.75 24.68 51.81
C THR A 475 -141.23 25.95 52.51
N GLU A 476 -142.48 26.37 52.26
CA GLU A 476 -143.04 27.55 52.95
C GLU A 476 -143.21 27.36 54.46
N ASP A 477 -143.36 26.12 54.97
CA ASP A 477 -143.28 25.88 56.43
C ASP A 477 -141.87 26.17 56.96
N ALA A 478 -140.82 25.69 56.28
CA ALA A 478 -139.45 25.97 56.69
C ALA A 478 -139.16 27.48 56.62
N TYR A 479 -139.64 28.15 55.56
CA TYR A 479 -139.52 29.59 55.42
C TYR A 479 -140.32 30.35 56.50
N ALA A 480 -141.57 29.99 56.79
CA ALA A 480 -142.38 30.62 57.83
C ALA A 480 -141.80 30.42 59.23
N ARG A 481 -141.24 29.24 59.52
CA ARG A 481 -140.50 28.99 60.77
C ARG A 481 -139.20 29.78 60.87
N ASN A 482 -138.54 30.08 59.75
CA ASN A 482 -137.33 30.92 59.73
C ASN A 482 -137.64 32.43 59.85
N ARG A 483 -138.74 32.91 59.24
CA ARG A 483 -139.29 34.27 59.42
C ARG A 483 -139.84 34.46 60.85
N ARG A 484 -138.98 34.70 61.85
CA ARG A 484 -139.37 34.78 63.27
C ARG A 484 -138.67 35.92 64.03
N ILE A 485 -139.25 36.31 65.17
CA ILE A 485 -138.59 37.11 66.20
C ILE A 485 -138.45 36.23 67.45
N GLU A 486 -137.24 36.08 67.97
CA GLU A 486 -136.98 35.46 69.28
C GLU A 486 -136.82 36.56 70.34
N LEU A 487 -137.45 36.40 71.50
CA LEU A 487 -137.28 37.29 72.65
C LEU A 487 -136.79 36.47 73.84
N LYS A 488 -135.60 36.81 74.35
CA LYS A 488 -134.91 36.05 75.41
C LYS A 488 -134.28 36.99 76.43
N LEU A 489 -134.16 36.55 77.68
CA LEU A 489 -133.49 37.34 78.71
C LEU A 489 -132.01 36.96 78.81
N ASP A 490 -131.15 37.97 78.80
CA ASP A 490 -129.70 37.92 78.96
C ASP A 490 -129.30 38.66 80.26
N GLN A 491 -128.02 38.54 80.61
CA GLN A 491 -127.34 39.46 81.53
C GLN A 491 -126.32 40.29 80.74
N ARG A 492 -126.01 41.49 81.24
CA ARG A 492 -125.12 42.45 80.58
C ARG A 492 -123.64 42.07 80.64
#